data_AF-A0A940UMU8-F1
#
_entry.id   AF-A0A940UMU8-F1
#
_cell.length_a   1.000
_cell.length_b   1.000
_cell.length_c   1.000
_cell.angle_alpha   90.00
_cell.angle_beta   90.00
_cell.angle_gamma   90.00
#
_symmetry.space_group_name_H-M   'P 1'
#
loop_
_entity.id
_entity.type
_entity.pdbx_description
1 polymer ?
#
loop_
_entity_poly.entity_id
_entity_poly.type
_entity_poly.pdbx_seq_one_letter_code
_entity_poly.pdbx_strand_id
1 'polypeptide(L)'
;LPLVGVWVSILRIPLQVLLPCIVLYALIGSYSVRNTIFDLWVLVGFGVLGYFLRKLKFDLAPLILAIVLGPMIERYFRTALFLSRGDLAIFLASPISKVIWGAGLLAVVGGGLLRGLRALARRTRVPVD
;
A
#
# COMPACT_ATOMS: atom_id res chain seq x y z
N LEU A 1 -27.95 8.81 -6.00
CA LEU A 1 -27.06 9.69 -5.19
C LEU A 1 -27.76 10.41 -3.99
N PRO A 2 -28.86 9.92 -3.37
CA PRO A 2 -29.52 10.68 -2.29
C PRO A 2 -28.74 10.67 -0.95
N LEU A 3 -27.91 9.65 -0.70
CA LEU A 3 -27.17 9.53 0.57
C LEU A 3 -25.88 10.37 0.63
N VAL A 4 -25.42 10.96 -0.48
CA VAL A 4 -24.16 11.72 -0.51
C VAL A 4 -24.21 12.90 0.48
N GLY A 5 -25.38 13.55 0.61
CA GLY A 5 -25.57 14.64 1.57
C GLY A 5 -25.40 14.22 3.03
N VAL A 6 -25.75 12.98 3.38
CA VAL A 6 -25.60 12.45 4.75
C VAL A 6 -24.13 12.22 5.08
N TRP A 7 -23.37 11.60 4.17
CA TRP A 7 -21.93 11.36 4.34
C TRP A 7 -21.11 12.66 4.39
N VAL A 8 -21.49 13.65 3.58
CA VAL A 8 -20.83 14.98 3.60
C VAL A 8 -21.14 15.74 4.89
N SER A 9 -22.32 15.53 5.49
CA SER A 9 -22.67 16.16 6.78
C SER A 9 -21.77 15.68 7.92
N ILE A 10 -21.36 14.40 7.91
CA ILE A 10 -20.39 13.86 8.89
C ILE A 10 -19.03 14.57 8.79
N LEU A 11 -18.59 14.95 7.58
CA LEU A 11 -17.35 15.72 7.38
C LEU A 11 -17.44 17.16 7.89
N ARG A 12 -18.64 17.70 8.17
CA ARG A 12 -18.81 19.04 8.74
C ARG A 12 -18.49 19.11 10.24
N ILE A 13 -18.38 17.97 10.92
CA ILE A 13 -18.00 17.91 12.34
C ILE A 13 -16.54 18.35 12.46
N PRO A 14 -16.20 19.27 13.38
CA PRO A 14 -14.82 19.71 13.55
C PRO A 14 -13.91 18.53 13.88
N LEU A 15 -12.80 18.42 13.15
CA LEU A 15 -11.84 17.30 13.25
C LEU A 15 -11.31 17.11 14.68
N GLN A 16 -11.24 18.19 15.45
CA GLN A 16 -10.83 18.21 16.86
C GLN A 16 -11.75 17.37 17.77
N VAL A 17 -13.03 17.25 17.43
CA VAL A 17 -14.01 16.43 18.16
C VAL A 17 -14.15 15.05 17.53
N LEU A 18 -14.07 14.98 16.20
CA LEU A 18 -14.23 13.73 15.46
C LEU A 18 -13.13 12.71 15.81
N LEU A 19 -11.87 13.15 15.89
CA LEU A 19 -10.73 12.28 16.19
C LEU A 19 -10.83 11.58 17.57
N PRO A 20 -11.04 12.28 18.70
CA PRO A 20 -11.18 11.62 19.99
C PRO A 20 -12.39 10.68 20.04
N CYS A 21 -13.50 11.02 19.38
CA CYS A 21 -14.64 10.10 19.24
C CYS A 21 -14.24 8.80 18.52
N ILE A 22 -13.53 8.88 17.39
CA ILE A 22 -13.06 7.69 16.66
C ILE A 22 -12.15 6.83 17.55
N VAL A 23 -11.23 7.44 18.29
CA VAL A 23 -10.31 6.71 19.18
C VAL A 23 -11.08 6.01 20.31
N LEU A 24 -12.05 6.68 20.93
CA LEU A 24 -12.90 6.08 21.96
C LEU A 24 -13.69 4.89 21.41
N TYR A 25 -14.31 5.05 20.24
CA TYR A 25 -15.04 3.96 19.58
C TYR A 25 -14.11 2.78 19.23
N ALA A 26 -12.88 3.05 18.78
CA ALA A 26 -11.91 2.00 18.47
C ALA A 26 -11.48 1.23 19.73
N LEU A 27 -11.26 1.93 20.85
CA LEU A 27 -10.93 1.31 22.15
C LEU A 27 -12.08 0.43 22.66
N ILE A 28 -13.30 0.96 22.67
CA ILE A 28 -14.49 0.21 23.09
C ILE A 28 -14.72 -0.99 22.16
N GLY A 29 -14.62 -0.77 20.85
CA GLY A 29 -14.81 -1.81 19.84
C GLY A 29 -13.82 -2.95 19.98
N SER A 30 -12.53 -2.64 20.16
CA SER A 30 -11.49 -3.65 20.36
C SER A 30 -11.70 -4.46 21.64
N TYR A 31 -12.06 -3.79 22.75
CA TYR A 31 -12.32 -4.46 24.01
C TYR A 31 -13.57 -5.35 23.95
N SER A 32 -14.61 -4.93 23.23
CA SER A 32 -15.89 -5.65 23.14
C SER A 32 -15.79 -7.04 22.52
N VAL A 33 -14.88 -7.25 21.56
CA VAL A 33 -14.80 -8.53 20.82
C VAL A 33 -14.33 -9.70 21.70
N ARG A 34 -13.31 -9.48 22.53
CA ARG A 34 -12.68 -10.55 23.32
C ARG A 34 -12.58 -10.26 24.82
N ASN A 35 -12.99 -9.06 25.27
CA ASN A 35 -12.84 -8.59 26.66
C ASN A 35 -11.41 -8.74 27.22
N THR A 36 -10.39 -8.65 26.35
CA THR A 36 -8.99 -8.73 26.77
C THR A 36 -8.34 -7.35 26.80
N ILE A 37 -7.57 -7.08 27.85
CA ILE A 37 -6.77 -5.86 27.97
C ILE A 37 -5.58 -5.91 26.99
N PHE A 38 -5.15 -7.10 26.58
CA PHE A 38 -4.09 -7.27 25.59
C PHE A 38 -4.45 -6.63 24.25
N ASP A 39 -5.69 -6.79 23.78
CA ASP A 39 -6.14 -6.18 22.51
C ASP A 39 -6.10 -4.65 22.56
N LEU A 40 -6.35 -4.05 23.74
CA LEU A 40 -6.20 -2.61 23.94
C LEU A 40 -4.73 -2.16 23.83
N TRP A 41 -3.81 -2.91 24.42
CA TRP A 41 -2.37 -2.64 24.29
C TRP A 41 -1.89 -2.75 22.84
N VAL A 42 -2.37 -3.77 22.13
CA VAL A 42 -2.08 -3.95 20.69
C VAL A 42 -2.63 -2.79 19.88
N LEU A 43 -3.89 -2.38 20.11
CA LEU A 43 -4.51 -1.24 19.45
C LEU A 43 -3.70 0.04 19.65
N VAL A 44 -3.35 0.35 20.90
CA VAL A 44 -2.54 1.55 21.22
C VAL A 44 -1.15 1.44 20.58
N GLY A 45 -0.52 0.27 20.63
CA GLY A 45 0.77 0.01 19.99
C GLY A 45 0.74 0.24 18.47
N PHE A 46 -0.27 -0.28 17.77
CA PHE A 46 -0.47 -0.03 16.34
C PHE A 46 -0.84 1.43 16.03
N GLY A 47 -1.57 2.10 16.93
CA GLY A 47 -1.85 3.54 16.82
C GLY A 47 -0.57 4.38 16.87
N VAL A 48 0.33 4.07 17.81
CA VAL A 48 1.65 4.70 17.92
C VAL A 48 2.51 4.39 16.69
N LEU A 49 2.54 3.13 16.23
CA LEU A 49 3.24 2.75 15.00
C LEU A 49 2.72 3.53 13.79
N GLY A 50 1.41 3.66 13.65
CA GLY A 50 0.77 4.47 12.60
C GLY A 50 1.17 5.95 12.65
N TYR A 51 1.31 6.51 13.85
CA TYR A 51 1.83 7.88 14.01
C TYR A 51 3.27 8.02 13.50
N PHE A 52 4.14 7.06 13.81
CA PHE A 52 5.51 7.05 13.29
C PHE A 52 5.56 6.90 11.76
N LEU A 53 4.76 5.99 11.20
CA LEU A 53 4.66 5.80 9.74
C LEU A 53 4.21 7.09 9.05
N ARG A 54 3.23 7.80 9.62
CA ARG A 54 2.79 9.09 9.11
C ARG A 54 3.91 10.15 9.20
N LYS A 55 4.67 10.18 10.29
CA LYS A 55 5.80 11.09 10.47
C LYS A 55 6.93 10.82 9.45
N LEU A 56 7.13 9.56 9.10
CA LEU A 56 8.07 9.10 8.08
C LEU A 56 7.56 9.32 6.64
N LYS A 57 6.37 9.93 6.46
CA LYS A 57 5.72 10.17 5.16
C LYS A 57 5.48 8.88 4.37
N PHE A 58 5.27 7.75 5.05
CA PHE A 58 4.78 6.56 4.38
C PHE A 58 3.35 6.78 3.93
N ASP A 59 3.09 6.40 2.68
CA ASP A 59 1.78 6.51 2.10
C ASP A 59 0.92 5.32 2.58
N LEU A 60 -0.27 5.61 3.11
CA LEU A 60 -1.10 4.60 3.79
C LEU A 60 -1.66 3.58 2.80
N ALA A 61 -1.91 4.01 1.55
CA ALA A 61 -2.48 3.17 0.51
C ALA A 61 -1.55 1.98 0.12
N PRO A 62 -0.25 2.19 -0.20
CA PRO A 62 0.70 1.09 -0.41
C PRO A 62 0.86 0.16 0.79
N LEU A 63 0.78 0.67 2.03
CA LEU A 63 0.91 -0.14 3.23
C LEU A 63 -0.25 -1.14 3.34
N ILE A 64 -1.48 -0.67 3.16
CA ILE A 64 -2.68 -1.51 3.15
C ILE A 64 -2.60 -2.53 2.02
N LEU A 65 -2.16 -2.10 0.83
CA LEU A 65 -1.95 -2.99 -0.32
C LEU A 65 -0.96 -4.10 0.02
N ALA A 66 0.20 -3.76 0.60
CA ALA A 66 1.22 -4.74 1.00
C ALA A 66 0.70 -5.74 2.03
N ILE A 67 -0.09 -5.29 3.01
CA ILE A 67 -0.71 -6.16 4.03
C ILE A 67 -1.68 -7.16 3.40
N VAL A 68 -2.49 -6.72 2.44
CA VAL A 68 -3.47 -7.60 1.76
C VAL A 68 -2.78 -8.53 0.77
N LEU A 69 -1.78 -8.05 0.03
CA LEU A 69 -1.06 -8.84 -0.97
C LEU A 69 -0.03 -9.78 -0.36
N GLY A 70 0.53 -9.48 0.81
CA GLY A 70 1.58 -10.29 1.43
C GLY A 70 1.22 -11.78 1.53
N PRO A 71 0.09 -12.14 2.16
CA PRO A 71 -0.34 -13.54 2.26
C PRO A 71 -0.56 -14.22 0.91
N MET A 72 -1.06 -13.47 -0.07
CA MET A 72 -1.26 -13.97 -1.43
C MET A 72 0.08 -14.30 -2.09
N ILE A 73 1.02 -13.35 -2.03
CA ILE A 73 2.37 -13.52 -2.59
C ILE A 73 3.05 -14.72 -1.94
N GLU A 74 3.02 -14.84 -0.61
CA GLU A 74 3.64 -15.97 0.09
C GLU A 74 3.00 -17.31 -0.29
N ARG A 75 1.66 -17.35 -0.40
CA ARG A 75 0.94 -18.55 -0.82
C ARG A 75 1.36 -18.98 -2.23
N TYR A 76 1.40 -18.06 -3.19
CA TYR A 76 1.80 -18.37 -4.57
C TYR A 76 3.28 -18.73 -4.66
N PHE A 77 4.15 -18.06 -3.91
CA PHE A 77 5.56 -18.38 -3.83
C PHE A 77 5.79 -19.80 -3.29
N ARG A 78 5.14 -20.16 -2.17
CA ARG A 78 5.19 -21.53 -1.61
C ARG A 78 4.63 -22.56 -2.58
N THR A 79 3.52 -22.26 -3.24
CA THR A 79 2.92 -23.16 -4.25
C THR A 79 3.87 -23.41 -5.42
N ALA A 80 4.51 -22.36 -5.94
CA ALA A 80 5.46 -22.47 -7.03
C ALA A 80 6.69 -23.31 -6.65
N LEU A 81 7.25 -23.07 -5.46
CA LEU A 81 8.40 -23.84 -4.95
C LEU A 81 8.05 -25.30 -4.68
N PHE A 82 6.87 -25.57 -4.14
CA PHE A 82 6.40 -26.93 -3.92
C PHE A 82 6.28 -27.69 -5.25
N LEU A 83 5.71 -27.05 -6.27
CA LEU A 83 5.59 -27.63 -7.62
C LEU A 83 6.96 -27.90 -8.26
N SER A 84 7.96 -27.04 -7.98
CA SER A 84 9.32 -27.18 -8.49
C SER A 84 10.24 -28.05 -7.62
N ARG A 85 9.72 -28.68 -6.56
CA ARG A 85 10.53 -29.43 -5.58
C ARG A 85 11.69 -28.61 -4.99
N GLY A 86 11.48 -27.31 -4.79
CA GLY A 86 12.46 -26.39 -4.23
C GLY A 86 13.40 -25.72 -5.24
N ASP A 87 13.29 -26.02 -6.54
CA ASP A 87 14.11 -25.36 -7.56
C ASP A 87 13.57 -23.95 -7.90
N LEU A 88 14.42 -22.93 -7.76
CA LEU A 88 14.13 -21.53 -8.08
C LEU A 88 14.09 -21.27 -9.60
N ALA A 89 14.60 -22.20 -10.41
CA ALA A 89 14.59 -22.09 -11.86
C ALA A 89 13.18 -22.05 -12.46
N ILE A 90 12.14 -22.47 -11.72
CA ILE A 90 10.75 -22.46 -12.21
C ILE A 90 10.24 -21.05 -12.53
N PHE A 91 10.77 -20.02 -11.85
CA PHE A 91 10.44 -18.63 -12.12
C PHE A 91 10.94 -18.17 -13.50
N LEU A 92 11.92 -18.85 -14.09
CA LEU A 92 12.39 -18.58 -15.46
C LEU A 92 12.08 -19.71 -16.44
N ALA A 93 11.61 -20.87 -15.98
CA ALA A 93 11.35 -22.03 -16.84
C ALA A 93 10.11 -21.83 -17.72
N SER A 94 9.02 -21.26 -17.18
CA SER A 94 7.78 -21.09 -17.92
C SER A 94 7.90 -20.03 -19.03
N PRO A 95 7.47 -20.32 -20.27
CA PRO A 95 7.47 -19.36 -21.38
C PRO A 95 6.73 -18.05 -21.03
N ILE A 96 5.61 -18.16 -20.32
CA ILE A 96 4.79 -17.03 -19.87
C ILE A 96 5.57 -16.15 -18.89
N SER A 97 6.35 -16.75 -17.98
CA SER A 97 7.16 -16.01 -17.02
C SER A 97 8.26 -15.21 -17.72
N LYS A 98 8.93 -15.80 -18.72
CA LYS A 98 9.94 -15.09 -19.52
C LYS A 98 9.36 -13.87 -20.23
N VAL A 99 8.14 -14.00 -20.79
CA VAL A 99 7.44 -12.87 -21.45
C VAL A 99 7.10 -11.78 -20.45
N ILE A 100 6.58 -12.12 -19.26
CA ILE A 100 6.22 -11.14 -18.23
C ILE A 100 7.46 -10.42 -17.68
N TRP A 101 8.53 -11.15 -17.35
CA TRP A 101 9.80 -10.56 -16.91
C TRP A 101 10.43 -9.69 -18.00
N GLY A 102 10.41 -10.14 -19.26
CA GLY A 102 10.91 -9.37 -20.40
C GLY A 102 10.12 -8.08 -20.62
N ALA A 103 8.78 -8.14 -20.58
CA ALA A 103 7.91 -6.97 -20.71
C ALA A 103 8.11 -5.98 -19.54
N GLY A 104 8.25 -6.48 -18.31
CA GLY A 104 8.54 -5.66 -17.14
C GLY A 104 9.88 -4.94 -17.25
N LEU A 105 10.94 -5.66 -17.66
CA LEU A 105 12.26 -5.07 -17.90
C LEU A 105 12.20 -3.99 -18.98
N LEU A 106 11.51 -4.27 -20.09
CA LEU A 106 11.35 -3.34 -21.20
C LEU A 106 10.55 -2.09 -20.78
N ALA A 107 9.52 -2.23 -19.95
CA ALA A 107 8.76 -1.10 -19.42
C ALA A 107 9.59 -0.21 -18.48
N VAL A 108 10.43 -0.81 -17.62
CA VAL A 108 11.31 -0.07 -16.70
C VAL A 108 12.42 0.64 -17.47
N VAL A 109 13.12 -0.09 -18.35
CA VAL A 109 14.24 0.46 -19.14
C VAL A 109 13.71 1.47 -20.16
N GLY A 110 12.66 1.13 -20.91
CA GLY A 110 12.03 2.02 -21.89
C GLY A 110 11.41 3.25 -21.24
N GLY A 111 10.70 3.09 -20.12
CA GLY A 111 10.15 4.21 -19.35
C GLY A 111 11.24 5.10 -18.75
N GLY A 112 12.33 4.53 -18.25
CA GLY A 112 13.51 5.26 -17.76
C GLY A 112 14.22 6.04 -18.87
N LEU A 113 14.44 5.42 -20.03
CA LEU A 113 15.08 6.03 -21.19
C LEU A 113 14.23 7.18 -21.76
N LEU A 114 12.92 6.97 -21.90
CA LEU A 114 11.98 7.99 -22.37
C LEU A 114 11.85 9.17 -21.38
N ARG A 115 11.87 8.91 -20.07
CA ARG A 115 11.89 9.97 -19.04
C ARG A 115 13.21 10.76 -19.07
N GLY A 116 14.34 10.08 -19.27
CA GLY A 116 15.66 10.71 -19.41
C GLY A 116 15.78 11.60 -20.66
N LEU A 117 15.32 11.10 -21.82
CA LEU A 117 15.29 11.87 -23.07
C LEU A 117 14.34 13.07 -23.00
N ARG A 118 13.16 12.91 -22.39
CA ARG A 118 12.22 14.02 -22.17
C ARG A 118 12.72 15.05 -21.16
N ALA A 119 13.53 14.65 -20.17
CA ALA A 119 14.19 15.57 -19.25
C ALA A 119 15.28 16.39 -19.97
N LEU A 120 16.01 15.79 -20.90
CA LEU A 120 17.02 16.47 -21.71
C LEU A 120 16.41 17.44 -22.73
N ALA A 121 15.30 17.05 -23.38
CA ALA A 121 14.56 17.89 -24.33
C ALA A 121 13.84 19.10 -23.68
N ARG A 122 13.61 19.08 -22.35
CA ARG A 122 13.08 20.25 -21.61
C ARG A 122 14.15 21.31 -21.33
N ARG A 123 15.44 20.99 -21.50
CA ARG A 123 16.55 21.91 -21.21
C ARG A 123 16.87 22.89 -22.35
N THR A 124 16.29 22.71 -23.54
CA THR A 124 16.50 23.56 -24.73
C THR A 124 15.40 24.59 -24.97
N ARG A 125 14.36 24.67 -24.12
CA ARG A 125 13.39 25.79 -24.12
C ARG A 125 13.77 26.82 -23.04
N VAL A 126 14.92 27.46 -23.20
CA VAL A 126 15.18 28.76 -22.55
C VAL A 126 14.63 29.81 -23.51
N PRO A 127 13.55 30.52 -23.16
CA PRO A 127 13.12 31.68 -23.92
C PRO A 127 14.18 32.78 -23.73
N VAL A 128 14.93 33.05 -24.80
CA VAL A 128 15.18 34.43 -25.22
C VAL A 128 13.81 34.82 -25.79
N ASP A 129 13.05 35.74 -25.21
CA ASP A 129 13.29 37.19 -25.09
C ASP A 129 12.47 37.76 -23.90
#